data_AF-A0A7J3TEZ5-F1
#
_entry.id   AF-A0A7J3TEZ5-F1
#
_cell.length_a   1.000
_cell.length_b   1.000
_cell.length_c   1.000
_cell.angle_alpha   90.00
_cell.angle_beta   90.00
_cell.angle_gamma   90.00
#
_symmetry.space_group_name_H-M   'P 1'
#
loop_
_entity.id
_entity.type
_entity.pdbx_description
1 polymer ?
#
loop_
_entity_poly.entity_id
_entity_poly.type
_entity_poly.pdbx_seq_one_letter_code
_entity_poly.pdbx_strand_id
1 'polypeptide(L)'
;MNIKTINTHISRKRCPFDRVEKNELSFSLMDYRNGLFTSNDPKKVMEFYDGFENCGELIQWMKERPRGASYIHEVEGDRDIIVVIPTADFNGKYAVNCRENIFRGLHMIFVESGEIPDPYFNGAHNVNIGVKRAMEYNPKWIVFSNDDMYKIDDVEQLRISLSEIPENVDVVYAVSPENRFSDQIYIGRPTFIYGILNFIRGKKRIAKNIQKKFHLDLEIISDFYIKPRFLKPLVKFLIVRPLKKNSTFINISSFGIFSSKFIKNSGGLIFDEVYINGNEDVDLSYRISTQSINTIQINYKIGDLIGKTLGLSIDRYLRGISCTVYFFSKWQANFE
;
A
#
# COMPACT_ATOMS: atom_id res chain seq x y z
N MET A 1 -2.79 11.36 30.63
CA MET A 1 -2.82 11.38 29.16
C MET A 1 -4.26 11.73 28.78
N ASN A 2 -4.52 12.95 28.29
CA ASN A 2 -5.88 13.37 27.94
C ASN A 2 -6.08 13.17 26.44
N ILE A 3 -6.83 12.14 26.07
CA ILE A 3 -7.25 11.90 24.68
C ILE A 3 -8.41 12.87 24.40
N LYS A 4 -8.20 13.84 23.50
CA LYS A 4 -9.30 14.67 22.97
C LYS A 4 -10.01 13.90 21.87
N THR A 5 -11.14 13.29 22.20
CA THR A 5 -12.04 12.68 21.20
C THR A 5 -12.99 13.77 20.68
N ILE A 6 -12.87 14.15 19.41
CA ILE A 6 -13.89 14.98 18.76
C ILE A 6 -15.04 14.05 18.34
N ASN A 7 -16.18 14.17 19.02
CA ASN A 7 -17.33 13.31 18.86
C ASN A 7 -18.29 13.85 17.77
N THR A 8 -18.27 13.26 16.58
CA THR A 8 -19.42 13.24 15.68
C THR A 8 -20.06 11.86 15.76
N HIS A 9 -21.07 11.71 16.61
CA HIS A 9 -21.82 10.45 16.76
C HIS A 9 -22.67 10.17 15.51
N ILE A 10 -22.07 9.52 14.52
CA ILE A 10 -22.77 8.74 13.51
C ILE A 10 -22.38 7.27 13.75
N SER A 11 -23.38 6.39 13.81
CA SER A 11 -23.24 4.96 14.13
C SER A 11 -22.17 4.26 13.28
N ARG A 12 -21.30 3.46 13.93
CA ARG A 12 -20.13 2.74 13.39
C ARG A 12 -20.43 1.35 12.80
N LYS A 13 -21.67 1.04 12.41
CA LYS A 13 -22.09 -0.27 11.84
C LYS A 13 -23.21 -0.13 10.81
N ARG A 14 -22.88 -0.15 9.52
CA ARG A 14 -23.72 -0.03 8.33
C ARG A 14 -23.00 -0.64 7.12
N CYS A 15 -22.90 -1.96 7.09
CA CYS A 15 -22.77 -2.66 5.81
C CYS A 15 -24.08 -2.49 5.02
N PRO A 16 -24.08 -2.04 3.75
CA PRO A 16 -25.30 -1.95 2.94
C PRO A 16 -26.01 -3.31 2.77
N PHE A 17 -25.28 -4.42 2.87
CA PHE A 17 -25.84 -5.78 2.78
C PHE A 17 -26.68 -6.20 4.00
N ASP A 18 -26.47 -5.62 5.19
CA ASP A 18 -27.25 -6.00 6.37
C ASP A 18 -28.70 -5.45 6.34
N ARG A 19 -29.04 -4.64 5.31
CA ARG A 19 -30.41 -4.19 5.01
C ARG A 19 -31.23 -5.17 4.17
N VAL A 20 -30.68 -6.33 3.79
CA VAL A 20 -31.41 -7.33 2.99
C VAL A 20 -32.73 -7.77 3.65
N GLU A 21 -32.88 -7.63 4.98
CA GLU A 21 -34.13 -7.98 5.67
C GLU A 21 -35.17 -6.85 5.77
N LYS A 22 -34.85 -5.58 5.45
CA LYS A 22 -35.80 -4.47 5.60
C LYS A 22 -35.67 -3.44 4.48
N ASN A 23 -36.46 -3.68 3.42
CA ASN A 23 -37.11 -2.72 2.53
C ASN A 23 -36.43 -1.35 2.34
N GLU A 24 -35.68 -1.21 1.24
CA GLU A 24 -35.64 -0.05 0.32
C GLU A 24 -34.49 -0.26 -0.69
N LEU A 25 -34.84 -0.78 -1.88
CA LEU A 25 -33.91 -1.18 -2.94
C LEU A 25 -33.66 -0.01 -3.91
N SER A 26 -32.62 0.77 -3.65
CA SER A 26 -31.86 1.43 -4.71
C SER A 26 -30.37 1.06 -4.53
N PHE A 27 -30.01 -0.16 -4.90
CA PHE A 27 -28.60 -0.49 -5.02
C PHE A 27 -28.08 0.17 -6.29
N SER A 28 -27.09 1.06 -6.15
CA SER A 28 -26.35 1.50 -7.31
C SER A 28 -25.56 0.32 -7.88
N LEU A 29 -25.32 0.30 -9.19
CA LEU A 29 -24.43 -0.69 -9.82
C LEU A 29 -23.04 -0.71 -9.14
N MET A 30 -22.62 0.44 -8.59
CA MET A 30 -21.39 0.59 -7.80
C MET A 30 -21.41 -0.26 -6.53
N ASP A 31 -22.48 -0.19 -5.73
CA ASP A 31 -22.61 -0.96 -4.49
C ASP A 31 -22.62 -2.47 -4.73
N TYR A 32 -23.34 -2.91 -5.77
CA TYR A 32 -23.38 -4.33 -6.15
C TYR A 32 -21.99 -4.84 -6.56
N ARG A 33 -21.30 -4.12 -7.45
CA ARG A 33 -19.93 -4.46 -7.89
C ARG A 33 -18.95 -4.44 -6.73
N ASN A 34 -19.04 -3.44 -5.84
CA ASN A 34 -18.18 -3.35 -4.68
C ASN A 34 -18.41 -4.52 -3.71
N GLY A 35 -19.66 -4.96 -3.52
CA GLY A 35 -19.97 -6.15 -2.71
C GLY A 35 -19.33 -7.44 -3.26
N LEU A 36 -19.27 -7.59 -4.59
CA LEU A 36 -18.53 -8.70 -5.23
C LEU A 36 -17.02 -8.55 -5.00
N PHE A 37 -16.48 -7.35 -5.18
CA PHE A 37 -15.06 -7.05 -4.99
C PHE A 37 -14.61 -7.33 -3.55
N THR A 38 -15.34 -6.88 -2.53
CA THR A 38 -14.97 -7.04 -1.11
C THR A 38 -15.27 -8.42 -0.54
N SER A 39 -15.80 -9.35 -1.34
CA SER A 39 -16.16 -10.68 -0.87
C SER A 39 -14.93 -11.50 -0.46
N ASN A 40 -15.08 -12.29 0.61
CA ASN A 40 -14.10 -13.30 0.98
C ASN A 40 -14.22 -14.59 0.13
N ASP A 41 -15.23 -14.68 -0.75
CA ASP A 41 -15.36 -15.79 -1.70
C ASP A 41 -14.62 -15.45 -3.01
N PRO A 42 -13.54 -16.18 -3.37
CA PRO A 42 -12.80 -15.95 -4.60
C PRO A 42 -13.66 -16.02 -5.87
N LYS A 43 -14.76 -16.79 -5.87
CA LYS A 43 -15.67 -16.88 -7.01
C LYS A 43 -16.45 -15.58 -7.23
N LYS A 44 -16.84 -14.90 -6.16
CA LYS A 44 -17.51 -13.59 -6.23
C LYS A 44 -16.54 -12.50 -6.70
N VAL A 45 -15.28 -12.57 -6.28
CA VAL A 45 -14.24 -11.68 -6.81
C VAL A 45 -13.99 -11.93 -8.30
N MET A 46 -14.16 -13.17 -8.79
CA MET A 46 -14.13 -13.46 -10.23
C MET A 46 -15.32 -12.85 -10.97
N GLU A 47 -16.53 -13.03 -10.44
CA GLU A 47 -17.76 -12.42 -10.99
C GLU A 47 -17.64 -10.90 -11.12
N PHE A 48 -17.00 -10.25 -10.14
CA PHE A 48 -16.64 -8.83 -10.23
C PHE A 48 -15.85 -8.52 -11.50
N TYR A 49 -14.77 -9.26 -11.77
CA TYR A 49 -13.95 -9.04 -12.96
C TYR A 49 -14.67 -9.41 -14.26
N ASP A 50 -15.56 -10.39 -14.23
CA ASP A 50 -16.36 -10.80 -15.39
C ASP A 50 -17.29 -9.67 -15.86
N GLY A 51 -17.74 -8.80 -14.95
CA GLY A 51 -18.61 -7.64 -15.23
C GLY A 51 -17.97 -6.43 -15.93
N PHE A 52 -16.73 -6.53 -16.42
CA PHE A 52 -16.03 -5.49 -17.18
C PHE A 52 -15.60 -6.02 -18.55
N GLU A 53 -15.77 -5.25 -19.63
CA GLU A 53 -15.35 -5.66 -20.97
C GLU A 53 -13.85 -5.45 -21.19
N ASN A 54 -13.28 -4.40 -20.61
CA ASN A 54 -11.90 -3.96 -20.85
C ASN A 54 -11.28 -3.25 -19.63
N CYS A 55 -9.98 -2.95 -19.71
CA CYS A 55 -9.24 -2.26 -18.64
C CYS A 55 -9.80 -0.87 -18.31
N GLY A 56 -10.29 -0.14 -19.31
CA GLY A 56 -10.81 1.21 -19.16
C GLY A 56 -12.04 1.24 -18.25
N GLU A 57 -12.97 0.31 -18.43
CA GLU A 57 -14.16 0.21 -17.56
C GLU A 57 -13.83 -0.15 -16.12
N LEU A 58 -12.88 -1.08 -15.92
CA LEU A 58 -12.41 -1.45 -14.58
C LEU A 58 -11.78 -0.23 -13.88
N ILE A 59 -10.91 0.50 -14.59
CA ILE A 59 -10.25 1.70 -14.08
C ILE A 59 -11.27 2.81 -13.81
N GLN A 60 -12.29 2.96 -14.66
CA GLN A 60 -13.35 3.93 -14.44
C GLN A 60 -14.13 3.61 -13.15
N TRP A 61 -14.47 2.34 -12.93
CA TRP A 61 -15.06 1.90 -11.66
C TRP A 61 -14.14 2.21 -10.47
N MET A 62 -12.83 1.97 -10.58
CA MET A 62 -11.88 2.30 -9.50
C MET A 62 -11.87 3.80 -9.18
N LYS A 63 -11.94 4.67 -10.20
CA LYS A 63 -11.98 6.13 -10.06
C LYS A 63 -13.29 6.65 -9.45
N GLU A 64 -14.41 6.05 -9.81
CA GLU A 64 -15.75 6.43 -9.33
C GLU A 64 -16.08 5.80 -7.98
N ARG A 65 -15.33 4.78 -7.55
CA ARG A 65 -15.56 4.07 -6.31
C ARG A 65 -15.54 5.04 -5.13
N PRO A 66 -16.60 5.05 -4.29
CA PRO A 66 -16.61 5.83 -3.06
C PRO A 66 -15.41 5.50 -2.17
N ARG A 67 -14.99 6.49 -1.40
CA ARG A 67 -13.94 6.33 -0.40
C ARG A 67 -14.56 6.01 0.94
N GLY A 68 -13.93 5.10 1.67
CA GLY A 68 -14.32 4.72 3.01
C GLY A 68 -14.21 5.87 3.99
N ALA A 69 -14.78 5.68 5.17
CA ALA A 69 -14.63 6.64 6.26
C ALA A 69 -13.19 6.56 6.81
N SER A 70 -12.70 7.67 7.34
CA SER A 70 -11.37 7.77 7.95
C SER A 70 -11.47 8.56 9.23
N TYR A 71 -10.98 7.99 10.33
CA TYR A 71 -10.95 8.63 11.65
C TYR A 71 -9.52 8.89 12.06
N ILE A 72 -9.22 10.15 12.38
CA ILE A 72 -7.88 10.56 12.81
C ILE A 72 -7.77 10.43 14.33
N HIS A 73 -6.72 9.74 14.77
CA HIS A 73 -6.31 9.67 16.17
C HIS A 73 -4.87 10.17 16.31
N GLU A 74 -4.65 11.08 17.23
CA GLU A 74 -3.33 11.70 17.42
C GLU A 74 -2.73 11.31 18.76
N VAL A 75 -1.44 10.98 18.74
CA VAL A 75 -0.63 10.77 19.93
C VAL A 75 0.41 11.89 19.98
N GLU A 76 0.37 12.70 21.04
CA GLU A 76 1.30 13.80 21.24
C GLU A 76 2.75 13.30 21.43
N GLY A 77 3.69 14.01 20.82
CA GLY A 77 5.12 13.72 20.86
C GLY A 77 5.90 14.77 20.08
N ASP A 78 7.14 14.44 19.70
CA ASP A 78 7.96 15.31 18.85
C ASP A 78 7.34 15.49 17.46
N ARG A 79 7.26 16.75 17.01
CA ARG A 79 6.63 17.16 15.75
C ARG A 79 7.64 17.40 14.62
N ASP A 80 8.95 17.35 14.88
CA ASP A 80 9.96 17.43 13.82
C ASP A 80 9.91 16.19 12.90
N ILE A 81 9.58 15.03 13.48
CA ILE A 81 9.36 13.76 12.78
C ILE A 81 7.97 13.25 13.15
N ILE A 82 7.04 13.21 12.19
CA ILE A 82 5.67 12.75 12.41
C ILE A 82 5.46 11.41 11.73
N VAL A 83 4.89 10.44 12.46
CA VAL A 83 4.58 9.12 11.91
C VAL A 83 3.09 9.05 11.55
N VAL A 84 2.80 8.71 10.29
CA VAL A 84 1.47 8.47 9.75
C VAL A 84 1.25 6.96 9.64
N ILE A 85 0.21 6.46 10.31
CA ILE A 85 -0.06 5.03 10.45
C ILE A 85 -1.52 4.74 10.08
N PRO A 86 -1.82 4.22 8.87
CA PRO A 86 -3.14 3.67 8.61
C PRO A 86 -3.35 2.41 9.47
N THR A 87 -4.54 2.26 10.04
CA THR A 87 -4.88 1.09 10.87
C THR A 87 -6.34 0.69 10.71
N ALA A 88 -6.66 -0.56 11.00
CA ALA A 88 -8.04 -1.03 11.06
C ALA A 88 -8.67 -0.83 12.45
N ASP A 89 -7.85 -0.68 13.51
CA ASP A 89 -8.31 -0.53 14.89
C ASP A 89 -7.22 0.19 15.70
N PHE A 90 -7.47 1.45 16.08
CA PHE A 90 -6.52 2.24 16.88
C PHE A 90 -6.23 1.59 18.24
N ASN A 91 -7.18 0.84 18.80
CA ASN A 91 -6.98 0.12 20.07
C ASN A 91 -6.44 -1.32 19.85
N GLY A 92 -6.28 -1.73 18.61
CA GLY A 92 -5.77 -3.04 18.22
C GLY A 92 -4.29 -3.20 18.58
N LYS A 93 -3.88 -4.45 18.82
CA LYS A 93 -2.51 -4.78 19.27
C LYS A 93 -1.38 -4.21 18.40
N TYR A 94 -1.62 -4.04 17.10
CA TYR A 94 -0.66 -3.52 16.15
C TYR A 94 -0.47 -2.00 16.32
N ALA A 95 -1.58 -1.24 16.31
CA ALA A 95 -1.57 0.18 16.62
C ALA A 95 -0.99 0.46 18.03
N VAL A 96 -1.36 -0.35 19.03
CA VAL A 96 -0.79 -0.30 20.39
C VAL A 96 0.74 -0.44 20.36
N ASN A 97 1.26 -1.45 19.68
CA ASN A 97 2.69 -1.68 19.58
C ASN A 97 3.42 -0.51 18.90
N CYS A 98 2.85 0.08 17.85
CA CYS A 98 3.40 1.28 17.23
C CYS A 98 3.53 2.44 18.23
N ARG A 99 2.46 2.74 18.99
CA ARG A 99 2.43 3.91 19.90
C ARG A 99 3.23 3.73 21.19
N GLU A 100 3.25 2.52 21.74
CA GLU A 100 3.81 2.27 23.08
C GLU A 100 5.25 1.73 23.02
N ASN A 101 5.67 1.18 21.87
CA ASN A 101 6.96 0.51 21.75
C ASN A 101 7.83 1.02 20.59
N ILE A 102 7.31 1.01 19.35
CA ILE A 102 8.14 1.31 18.16
C ILE A 102 8.47 2.79 18.05
N PHE A 103 7.46 3.66 18.04
CA PHE A 103 7.59 5.09 17.75
C PHE A 103 7.35 5.96 19.00
N ARG A 104 7.52 5.37 20.18
CA ARG A 104 7.26 6.04 21.46
C ARG A 104 8.03 7.36 21.56
N GLY A 105 7.30 8.46 21.79
CA GLY A 105 7.88 9.81 21.92
C GLY A 105 7.89 10.63 20.63
N LEU A 106 7.57 10.04 19.48
CA LEU A 106 7.24 10.80 18.26
C LEU A 106 5.77 11.17 18.25
N HIS A 107 5.43 12.26 17.57
CA HIS A 107 4.04 12.57 17.27
C HIS A 107 3.53 11.59 16.22
N MET A 108 2.38 10.98 16.48
CA MET A 108 1.80 9.97 15.60
C MET A 108 0.39 10.36 15.21
N ILE A 109 0.07 10.15 13.93
CA ILE A 109 -1.24 10.34 13.34
C ILE A 109 -1.69 8.98 12.83
N PHE A 110 -2.57 8.36 13.59
CA PHE A 110 -3.25 7.15 13.17
C PHE A 110 -4.47 7.52 12.34
N VAL A 111 -4.68 6.82 11.23
CA VAL A 111 -5.87 6.95 10.40
C VAL A 111 -6.59 5.60 10.43
N GLU A 112 -7.57 5.50 11.31
CA GLU A 112 -8.41 4.32 11.44
C GLU A 112 -9.39 4.30 10.25
N SER A 113 -9.40 3.22 9.47
CA SER A 113 -10.43 3.02 8.45
C SER A 113 -11.82 2.94 9.09
N GLY A 114 -12.87 3.01 8.28
CA GLY A 114 -14.25 2.98 8.72
C GLY A 114 -14.66 1.73 9.51
N GLU A 115 -15.97 1.48 9.55
CA GLU A 115 -16.57 0.31 10.19
C GLU A 115 -15.81 -0.99 9.88
N ILE A 116 -15.73 -1.95 10.79
CA ILE A 116 -14.98 -3.19 10.53
C ILE A 116 -15.96 -4.28 10.05
N PRO A 117 -15.95 -4.71 8.77
CA PRO A 117 -15.10 -4.24 7.66
C PRO A 117 -15.69 -3.05 6.87
N ASP A 118 -14.81 -2.15 6.40
CA ASP A 118 -15.22 -0.95 5.67
C ASP A 118 -15.39 -1.36 4.21
N PRO A 119 -16.62 -1.37 3.67
CA PRO A 119 -16.86 -1.79 2.29
C PRO A 119 -16.10 -0.91 1.29
N TYR A 120 -15.75 0.32 1.67
CA TYR A 120 -15.08 1.29 0.82
C TYR A 120 -13.64 1.58 1.25
N PHE A 121 -13.02 0.70 2.04
CA PHE A 121 -11.60 0.79 2.44
C PHE A 121 -10.71 1.22 1.27
N ASN A 122 -9.83 2.20 1.53
CA ASN A 122 -8.81 2.67 0.59
C ASN A 122 -7.55 3.09 1.37
N GLY A 123 -6.47 2.33 1.22
CA GLY A 123 -5.21 2.54 1.92
C GLY A 123 -4.51 3.83 1.49
N ALA A 124 -4.47 4.10 0.18
CA ALA A 124 -3.88 5.31 -0.38
C ALA A 124 -4.56 6.58 0.17
N HIS A 125 -5.89 6.56 0.26
CA HIS A 125 -6.68 7.64 0.82
C HIS A 125 -6.39 7.88 2.30
N ASN A 126 -6.36 6.82 3.10
CA ASN A 126 -6.09 6.94 4.54
C ASN A 126 -4.69 7.50 4.80
N VAL A 127 -3.67 7.07 4.04
CA VAL A 127 -2.32 7.61 4.17
C VAL A 127 -2.28 9.08 3.77
N ASN A 128 -2.90 9.47 2.65
CA ASN A 128 -2.94 10.87 2.23
C ASN A 128 -3.66 11.78 3.25
N ILE A 129 -4.75 11.31 3.87
CA ILE A 129 -5.40 12.03 4.98
C ILE A 129 -4.42 12.27 6.12
N GLY A 130 -3.70 11.23 6.54
CA GLY A 130 -2.73 11.32 7.63
C GLY A 130 -1.56 12.25 7.28
N VAL A 131 -1.05 12.18 6.05
CA VAL A 131 0.01 13.07 5.55
C VAL A 131 -0.46 14.52 5.54
N LYS A 132 -1.67 14.79 5.05
CA LYS A 132 -2.25 16.14 5.05
C LYS A 132 -2.33 16.70 6.46
N ARG A 133 -2.80 15.89 7.42
CA ARG A 133 -2.86 16.28 8.84
C ARG A 133 -1.45 16.49 9.42
N ALA A 134 -0.48 15.65 9.07
CA ALA A 134 0.90 15.80 9.51
C ALA A 134 1.50 17.14 9.06
N MET A 135 1.22 17.55 7.82
CA MET A 135 1.75 18.79 7.24
C MET A 135 1.28 20.06 7.98
N GLU A 136 0.17 20.02 8.71
CA GLU A 136 -0.32 21.15 9.52
C GLU A 136 0.63 21.51 10.68
N TYR A 137 1.48 20.57 11.08
CA TYR A 137 2.50 20.77 12.12
C TYR A 137 3.85 21.24 11.59
N ASN A 138 3.99 21.43 10.27
CA ASN A 138 5.25 21.79 9.59
C ASN A 138 6.44 20.88 9.97
N PRO A 139 6.31 19.54 9.87
CA PRO A 139 7.40 18.63 10.20
C PRO A 139 8.60 18.80 9.25
N LYS A 140 9.77 18.33 9.67
CA LYS A 140 10.91 18.11 8.76
C LYS A 140 10.71 16.84 7.97
N TRP A 141 10.31 15.77 8.67
CA TRP A 141 10.15 14.43 8.11
C TRP A 141 8.77 13.87 8.43
N ILE A 142 8.17 13.20 7.44
CA ILE A 142 6.96 12.39 7.61
C ILE A 142 7.32 10.94 7.35
N VAL A 143 7.08 10.08 8.34
CA VAL A 143 7.26 8.64 8.25
C VAL A 143 5.91 8.01 7.95
N PHE A 144 5.78 7.31 6.84
CA PHE A 144 4.70 6.37 6.61
C PHE A 144 5.10 5.00 7.15
N SER A 145 4.22 4.37 7.93
CA SER A 145 4.41 3.01 8.46
C SER A 145 3.08 2.27 8.47
N ASN A 146 3.07 1.01 8.02
CA ASN A 146 1.98 0.11 8.36
C ASN A 146 1.91 -0.11 9.89
N ASP A 147 0.78 -0.60 10.39
CA ASP A 147 0.59 -0.89 11.82
C ASP A 147 1.19 -2.24 12.25
N ASP A 148 1.37 -3.20 11.32
CA ASP A 148 1.91 -4.53 11.59
C ASP A 148 3.44 -4.62 11.56
N MET A 149 4.11 -3.59 12.09
CA MET A 149 5.56 -3.52 12.22
C MET A 149 6.03 -4.07 13.58
N TYR A 150 7.33 -4.40 13.67
CA TYR A 150 7.98 -4.74 14.94
C TYR A 150 9.33 -4.04 15.09
N LYS A 151 9.64 -3.66 16.33
CA LYS A 151 10.85 -2.93 16.68
C LYS A 151 12.10 -3.79 16.50
N ILE A 152 13.16 -3.20 15.93
CA ILE A 152 14.51 -3.78 15.91
C ILE A 152 15.46 -2.78 16.55
N ASP A 153 15.55 -1.56 15.99
CA ASP A 153 16.31 -0.47 16.59
C ASP A 153 15.40 0.45 17.44
N ASP A 154 16.00 1.16 18.40
CA ASP A 154 15.33 2.23 19.14
C ASP A 154 15.02 3.44 18.25
N VAL A 155 13.91 4.14 18.55
CA VAL A 155 13.49 5.33 17.81
C VAL A 155 14.54 6.45 17.83
N GLU A 156 15.41 6.47 18.84
CA GLU A 156 16.54 7.41 18.91
C GLU A 156 17.52 7.22 17.74
N GLN A 157 17.71 5.99 17.26
CA GLN A 157 18.53 5.72 16.08
C GLN A 157 17.92 6.34 14.81
N LEU A 158 16.59 6.35 14.70
CA LEU A 158 15.88 7.04 13.62
C LEU A 158 16.11 8.56 13.73
N ARG A 159 15.99 9.14 14.92
CA ARG A 159 16.21 10.58 15.14
C ARG A 159 17.61 11.02 14.74
N ILE A 160 18.64 10.32 15.25
CA ILE A 160 20.04 10.59 14.94
C ILE A 160 20.25 10.50 13.43
N SER A 161 19.83 9.40 12.82
CA SER A 161 20.00 9.17 11.39
C SER A 161 19.35 10.26 10.52
N LEU A 162 18.15 10.73 10.90
CA LEU A 162 17.44 11.79 10.16
C LEU A 162 18.02 13.19 10.40
N SER A 163 18.66 13.43 11.55
CA SER A 163 19.30 14.72 11.86
C SER A 163 20.56 15.00 11.04
N GLU A 164 21.22 13.94 10.56
CA GLU A 164 22.45 14.02 9.76
C GLU A 164 22.19 14.16 8.26
N ILE A 165 20.92 14.10 7.83
CA ILE A 165 20.54 14.11 6.42
C ILE A 165 20.58 15.55 5.86
N PRO A 166 21.23 15.76 4.71
CA PRO A 166 21.20 17.04 4.00
C PRO A 166 19.79 17.46 3.58
N GLU A 167 19.50 18.77 3.61
CA GLU A 167 18.19 19.35 3.26
C GLU A 167 17.72 19.07 1.81
N ASN A 168 18.63 18.72 0.91
CA ASN A 168 18.31 18.42 -0.48
C ASN A 168 17.76 17.01 -0.70
N VAL A 169 17.74 16.16 0.33
CA VAL A 169 17.17 14.81 0.26
C VAL A 169 15.65 14.87 0.39
N ASP A 170 14.97 14.13 -0.49
CA ASP A 170 13.51 14.13 -0.60
C ASP A 170 12.90 12.86 0.01
N VAL A 171 13.53 11.70 -0.20
CA VAL A 171 13.04 10.39 0.26
C VAL A 171 14.14 9.62 0.96
N VAL A 172 13.80 9.00 2.07
CA VAL A 172 14.73 8.22 2.89
C VAL A 172 14.23 6.79 3.03
N TYR A 173 15.10 5.84 2.72
CA TYR A 173 14.86 4.41 2.90
C TYR A 173 15.45 3.93 4.22
N ALA A 174 14.69 3.14 4.97
CA ALA A 174 15.21 2.40 6.13
C ALA A 174 15.74 1.02 5.71
N VAL A 175 16.52 0.37 6.57
CA VAL A 175 16.99 -0.99 6.37
C VAL A 175 15.89 -1.97 6.75
N SER A 176 15.51 -2.83 5.80
CA SER A 176 14.64 -3.98 6.05
C SER A 176 15.49 -5.24 6.18
N PRO A 177 15.74 -5.77 7.40
CA PRO A 177 16.64 -6.93 7.57
C PRO A 177 16.17 -8.18 6.81
N GLU A 178 14.87 -8.28 6.60
CA GLU A 178 14.22 -9.40 5.92
C GLU A 178 13.92 -9.12 4.44
N ASN A 179 14.26 -7.92 3.94
CA ASN A 179 13.95 -7.40 2.60
C ASN A 179 12.44 -7.41 2.29
N ARG A 180 11.60 -6.96 3.24
CA ARG A 180 10.13 -6.89 3.09
C ARG A 180 9.63 -5.51 2.62
N PHE A 181 10.48 -4.50 2.78
CA PHE A 181 10.30 -3.13 2.33
C PHE A 181 11.68 -2.54 2.01
N SER A 182 11.73 -1.34 1.42
CA SER A 182 12.97 -0.79 0.83
C SER A 182 13.70 -1.82 -0.04
N ASP A 183 12.95 -2.67 -0.74
CA ASP A 183 13.48 -3.81 -1.46
C ASP A 183 13.51 -3.55 -2.96
N GLN A 184 14.42 -4.21 -3.67
CA GLN A 184 14.53 -4.03 -5.11
C GLN A 184 13.42 -4.80 -5.82
N ILE A 185 12.62 -4.08 -6.60
CA ILE A 185 11.58 -4.66 -7.45
C ILE A 185 11.93 -4.48 -8.92
N TYR A 186 11.39 -5.40 -9.72
CA TYR A 186 11.65 -5.50 -11.14
C TYR A 186 10.37 -5.66 -11.91
N ILE A 187 10.25 -4.94 -13.00
CA ILE A 187 9.19 -5.09 -13.98
C ILE A 187 9.78 -5.82 -15.18
N GLY A 188 9.07 -6.83 -15.66
CA GLY A 188 9.40 -7.41 -16.95
C GLY A 188 8.47 -8.51 -17.40
N ARG A 189 8.79 -9.08 -18.56
CA ARG A 189 7.96 -10.10 -19.19
C ARG A 189 8.24 -11.47 -18.57
N PRO A 190 7.24 -12.16 -18.01
CA PRO A 190 7.41 -13.49 -17.46
C PRO A 190 7.86 -14.48 -18.54
N THR A 191 8.82 -15.34 -18.20
CA THR A 191 9.26 -16.42 -19.08
C THR A 191 8.37 -17.65 -18.94
N PHE A 192 8.59 -18.63 -19.81
CA PHE A 192 7.98 -19.95 -19.68
C PHE A 192 8.29 -20.61 -18.32
N ILE A 193 9.51 -20.42 -17.79
CA ILE A 193 9.94 -20.96 -16.49
C ILE A 193 9.10 -20.35 -15.35
N TYR A 194 8.83 -19.05 -15.39
CA TYR A 194 7.93 -18.39 -14.44
C TYR A 194 6.53 -19.01 -14.47
N GLY A 195 6.04 -19.36 -15.67
CA GLY A 195 4.79 -20.10 -15.85
C GLY A 195 4.77 -21.45 -15.14
N ILE A 196 5.84 -22.26 -15.27
CA ILE A 196 5.97 -23.56 -14.59
C ILE A 196 6.01 -23.39 -13.07
N LEU A 197 6.84 -22.48 -12.57
CA LEU A 197 6.96 -22.24 -11.12
C LEU A 197 5.63 -21.82 -10.50
N ASN A 198 4.86 -20.97 -11.18
CA ASN A 198 3.55 -20.56 -10.71
C ASN A 198 2.50 -21.67 -10.81
N PHE A 199 2.60 -22.55 -11.81
CA PHE A 199 1.73 -23.73 -11.92
C PHE A 199 1.92 -24.68 -10.74
N ILE A 200 3.17 -25.02 -10.41
CA ILE A 200 3.51 -25.89 -9.27
C ILE A 200 3.02 -25.30 -7.93
N ARG A 201 3.05 -23.96 -7.80
CA ARG A 201 2.60 -23.26 -6.58
C ARG A 201 1.07 -23.20 -6.40
N GLY A 202 0.29 -23.77 -7.32
CA GLY A 202 -1.12 -24.17 -7.12
C GLY A 202 -2.17 -23.06 -6.95
N LYS A 203 -1.79 -21.82 -6.62
CA LYS A 203 -2.75 -20.75 -6.23
C LYS A 203 -3.13 -19.76 -7.34
N LYS A 204 -2.55 -19.86 -8.54
CA LYS A 204 -2.58 -18.76 -9.54
C LYS A 204 -3.35 -19.01 -10.84
N ARG A 205 -4.02 -20.16 -11.01
CA ARG A 205 -4.78 -20.41 -12.25
C ARG A 205 -5.92 -19.39 -12.45
N ILE A 206 -6.62 -19.07 -11.36
CA ILE A 206 -7.74 -18.11 -11.35
C ILE A 206 -7.22 -16.70 -11.68
N ALA A 207 -6.18 -16.25 -10.96
CA ALA A 207 -5.54 -14.95 -11.22
C ALA A 207 -5.04 -14.80 -12.66
N LYS A 208 -4.47 -15.86 -13.24
CA LYS A 208 -3.99 -15.85 -14.63
C LYS A 208 -5.11 -15.61 -15.64
N ASN A 209 -6.33 -16.07 -15.36
CA ASN A 209 -7.48 -15.82 -16.25
C ASN A 209 -7.87 -14.34 -16.24
N ILE A 210 -7.92 -13.71 -15.06
CA ILE A 210 -8.17 -12.27 -14.93
C ILE A 210 -7.04 -11.47 -15.63
N GLN A 211 -5.78 -11.81 -15.35
CA GLN A 211 -4.63 -11.14 -15.97
C GLN A 211 -4.67 -11.21 -17.50
N LYS A 212 -5.00 -12.38 -18.06
CA LYS A 212 -5.16 -12.56 -19.51
C LYS A 212 -6.31 -11.72 -20.08
N LYS A 213 -7.45 -11.65 -19.38
CA LYS A 213 -8.59 -10.83 -19.79
C LYS A 213 -8.21 -9.36 -19.97
N PHE A 214 -7.38 -8.85 -19.07
CA PHE A 214 -6.90 -7.47 -19.11
C PHE A 214 -5.54 -7.31 -19.80
N HIS A 215 -5.13 -8.29 -20.62
CA HIS A 215 -3.90 -8.25 -21.42
C HIS A 215 -2.62 -7.91 -20.63
N LEU A 216 -2.52 -8.36 -19.38
CA LEU A 216 -1.33 -8.15 -18.56
C LEU A 216 -0.20 -9.09 -19.01
N ASP A 217 0.75 -8.56 -19.78
CA ASP A 217 1.95 -9.26 -20.28
C ASP A 217 3.21 -8.95 -19.47
N LEU A 218 3.11 -8.06 -18.47
CA LEU A 218 4.17 -7.67 -17.55
C LEU A 218 3.87 -8.15 -16.12
N GLU A 219 4.94 -8.40 -15.37
CA GLU A 219 4.88 -8.82 -13.97
C GLU A 219 5.80 -7.94 -13.12
N ILE A 220 5.38 -7.68 -11.89
CA ILE A 220 6.17 -7.02 -10.85
C ILE A 220 6.76 -8.12 -9.96
N ILE A 221 8.09 -8.16 -9.86
CA ILE A 221 8.82 -9.16 -9.09
C ILE A 221 9.66 -8.47 -8.04
N SER A 222 9.45 -8.84 -6.79
CA SER A 222 10.28 -8.40 -5.68
C SER A 222 11.41 -9.39 -5.40
N ASP A 223 12.59 -8.84 -5.08
CA ASP A 223 13.76 -9.59 -4.61
C ASP A 223 13.49 -10.42 -3.35
N PHE A 224 12.46 -10.07 -2.57
CA PHE A 224 11.99 -10.81 -1.40
C PHE A 224 11.66 -12.27 -1.74
N TYR A 225 11.05 -12.49 -2.91
CA TYR A 225 10.57 -13.82 -3.33
C TYR A 225 11.65 -14.70 -3.97
N ILE A 226 12.84 -14.14 -4.23
CA ILE A 226 13.94 -14.85 -4.89
C ILE A 226 14.90 -15.41 -3.83
N LYS A 227 14.82 -16.73 -3.61
CA LYS A 227 15.71 -17.49 -2.72
C LYS A 227 16.35 -18.66 -3.47
N PRO A 228 17.62 -19.01 -3.19
CA PRO A 228 18.53 -18.35 -2.25
C PRO A 228 19.13 -17.06 -2.81
N ARG A 229 19.51 -16.11 -1.92
CA ARG A 229 19.93 -14.75 -2.31
C ARG A 229 21.13 -14.69 -3.26
N PHE A 230 22.06 -15.64 -3.18
CA PHE A 230 23.24 -15.69 -4.04
C PHE A 230 22.95 -16.07 -5.50
N LEU A 231 21.80 -16.71 -5.78
CA LEU A 231 21.37 -17.04 -7.14
C LEU A 231 20.46 -15.97 -7.76
N LYS A 232 20.26 -14.84 -7.09
CA LYS A 232 19.32 -13.79 -7.52
C LYS A 232 19.48 -13.38 -9.00
N PRO A 233 20.68 -13.04 -9.50
CA PRO A 233 20.83 -12.63 -10.90
C PRO A 233 20.41 -13.73 -11.88
N LEU A 234 20.80 -14.98 -11.59
CA LEU A 234 20.48 -16.14 -12.41
C LEU A 234 18.97 -16.44 -12.41
N VAL A 235 18.37 -16.54 -11.22
CA VAL A 235 16.93 -16.82 -11.08
C VAL A 235 16.12 -15.71 -11.74
N LYS A 236 16.50 -14.44 -11.54
CA LYS A 236 15.86 -13.29 -12.17
C LYS A 236 15.87 -13.40 -13.69
N PHE A 237 17.03 -13.67 -14.29
CA PHE A 237 17.17 -13.85 -15.74
C PHE A 237 16.31 -15.02 -16.26
N LEU A 238 16.21 -16.10 -15.49
CA LEU A 238 15.41 -17.27 -15.87
C LEU A 238 13.90 -17.02 -15.78
N ILE A 239 13.43 -16.23 -14.82
CA ILE A 239 11.98 -16.02 -14.59
C ILE A 239 11.41 -14.81 -15.33
N VAL A 240 12.20 -13.76 -15.56
CA VAL A 240 11.72 -12.54 -16.23
C VAL A 240 12.74 -12.01 -17.22
N ARG A 241 12.24 -11.66 -18.41
CA ARG A 241 13.00 -10.94 -19.41
C ARG A 241 13.04 -9.45 -19.03
N PRO A 242 14.23 -8.84 -18.92
CA PRO A 242 14.36 -7.43 -18.57
C PRO A 242 13.74 -6.54 -19.65
N LEU A 243 13.17 -5.41 -19.23
CA LEU A 243 12.77 -4.33 -20.14
C LEU A 243 13.97 -3.40 -20.40
N LYS A 244 13.88 -2.59 -21.47
CA LYS A 244 15.01 -1.79 -21.95
C LYS A 244 15.43 -0.66 -20.99
N LYS A 245 14.51 -0.05 -20.23
CA LYS A 245 14.79 1.05 -19.29
C LYS A 245 13.85 1.05 -18.08
N ASN A 246 14.32 1.64 -16.98
CA ASN A 246 13.56 1.96 -15.75
C ASN A 246 12.76 0.80 -15.15
N SER A 247 13.16 -0.43 -15.42
CA SER A 247 12.41 -1.61 -15.03
C SER A 247 12.82 -2.15 -13.66
N THR A 248 13.64 -1.40 -12.93
CA THR A 248 14.27 -1.80 -11.67
C THR A 248 14.32 -0.60 -10.74
N PHE A 249 13.77 -0.72 -9.54
CA PHE A 249 13.71 0.37 -8.57
C PHE A 249 13.51 -0.16 -7.15
N ILE A 250 13.68 0.70 -6.14
CA ILE A 250 13.51 0.36 -4.73
C ILE A 250 12.05 0.63 -4.34
N ASN A 251 11.34 -0.38 -3.87
CA ASN A 251 9.97 -0.27 -3.39
C ASN A 251 9.91 0.10 -1.90
N ILE A 252 9.11 1.11 -1.57
CA ILE A 252 8.88 1.56 -0.20
C ILE A 252 8.03 0.56 0.60
N SER A 253 7.05 -0.10 -0.02
CA SER A 253 6.19 -1.11 0.62
C SER A 253 5.58 -0.62 1.95
N SER A 254 5.92 -1.23 3.08
CA SER A 254 5.30 -0.98 4.40
C SER A 254 5.91 0.15 5.22
N PHE A 255 7.02 0.75 4.77
CA PHE A 255 7.71 1.80 5.53
C PHE A 255 8.49 2.75 4.62
N GLY A 256 8.17 4.04 4.68
CA GLY A 256 8.84 5.10 3.91
C GLY A 256 8.96 6.39 4.67
N ILE A 257 10.01 7.18 4.38
CA ILE A 257 10.24 8.47 5.03
C ILE A 257 10.39 9.54 3.96
N PHE A 258 9.70 10.65 4.15
CA PHE A 258 9.58 11.72 3.16
C PHE A 258 9.89 13.07 3.79
N SER A 259 10.66 13.91 3.09
CA SER A 259 10.85 15.30 3.51
C SER A 259 9.56 16.09 3.31
N SER A 260 9.27 17.07 4.16
CA SER A 260 8.09 17.92 3.97
C SER A 260 8.14 18.71 2.66
N LYS A 261 9.34 18.98 2.12
CA LYS A 261 9.55 19.55 0.79
C LYS A 261 9.01 18.64 -0.32
N PHE A 262 9.35 17.34 -0.28
CA PHE A 262 8.84 16.36 -1.25
C PHE A 262 7.32 16.30 -1.25
N ILE A 263 6.70 16.31 -0.06
CA ILE A 263 5.24 16.30 0.11
C ILE A 263 4.60 17.55 -0.50
N LYS A 264 5.15 18.73 -0.23
CA LYS A 264 4.68 20.00 -0.82
C LYS A 264 4.77 19.98 -2.35
N ASN A 265 5.88 19.50 -2.89
CA ASN A 265 6.10 19.39 -4.35
C ASN A 265 5.14 18.38 -5.00
N SER A 266 4.66 17.38 -4.24
CA SER A 266 3.68 16.40 -4.69
C SER A 266 2.22 16.87 -4.54
N GLY A 267 1.99 18.16 -4.25
CA GLY A 267 0.64 18.70 -4.06
C GLY A 267 -0.03 18.28 -2.75
N GLY A 268 0.76 17.85 -1.76
CA GLY A 268 0.25 17.40 -0.45
C GLY A 268 -0.27 15.96 -0.41
N LEU A 269 -0.10 15.19 -1.49
CA LEU A 269 -0.49 13.79 -1.59
C LEU A 269 0.72 12.94 -1.95
N ILE A 270 0.85 11.76 -1.34
CA ILE A 270 1.94 10.82 -1.66
C ILE A 270 1.43 9.74 -2.61
N PHE A 271 0.28 9.17 -2.30
CA PHE A 271 -0.30 8.06 -3.06
C PHE A 271 -1.39 8.52 -4.02
N ASP A 272 -1.51 7.80 -5.13
CA ASP A 272 -2.62 7.95 -6.07
C ASP A 272 -3.84 7.20 -5.53
N GLU A 273 -4.90 7.93 -5.19
CA GLU A 273 -6.09 7.37 -4.51
C GLU A 273 -6.98 6.50 -5.40
N VAL A 274 -6.66 6.36 -6.69
CA VAL A 274 -7.30 5.35 -7.55
C VAL A 274 -6.90 3.94 -7.12
N TYR A 275 -5.70 3.77 -6.55
CA TYR A 275 -5.33 2.52 -5.90
C TYR A 275 -6.18 2.31 -4.64
N ILE A 276 -6.66 1.09 -4.46
CA ILE A 276 -7.51 0.73 -3.32
C ILE A 276 -6.64 0.18 -2.18
N ASN A 277 -5.89 -0.89 -2.46
CA ASN A 277 -4.99 -1.56 -1.52
C ASN A 277 -4.08 -2.53 -2.28
N GLY A 278 -2.94 -2.02 -2.74
CA GLY A 278 -1.97 -2.70 -3.57
C GLY A 278 -1.42 -1.78 -4.67
N ASN A 279 -0.11 -1.83 -4.88
CA ASN A 279 0.63 -1.10 -5.91
C ASN A 279 0.62 0.44 -5.81
N GLU A 280 -0.03 1.08 -4.82
CA GLU A 280 0.16 2.51 -4.54
C GLU A 280 1.60 2.84 -4.15
N ASP A 281 2.22 1.95 -3.38
CA ASP A 281 3.62 1.96 -2.99
C ASP A 281 4.53 1.76 -4.20
N VAL A 282 4.16 0.83 -5.08
CA VAL A 282 4.89 0.54 -6.31
C VAL A 282 4.82 1.73 -7.29
N ASP A 283 3.65 2.36 -7.44
CA ASP A 283 3.48 3.57 -8.25
C ASP A 283 4.35 4.73 -7.74
N LEU A 284 4.28 5.00 -6.44
CA LEU A 284 5.12 6.02 -5.80
C LEU A 284 6.61 5.72 -6.02
N SER A 285 7.03 4.48 -5.75
CA SER A 285 8.43 4.07 -5.88
C SER A 285 8.91 4.17 -7.32
N TYR A 286 8.05 3.83 -8.29
CA TYR A 286 8.34 3.99 -9.70
C TYR A 286 8.49 5.47 -10.09
N ARG A 287 7.60 6.35 -9.61
CA ARG A 287 7.72 7.80 -9.80
C ARG A 287 9.02 8.35 -9.22
N ILE A 288 9.36 7.97 -7.99
CA ILE A 288 10.62 8.35 -7.34
C ILE A 288 11.83 7.90 -8.17
N SER A 289 11.79 6.72 -8.78
CA SER A 289 12.91 6.20 -9.58
C SER A 289 13.05 6.85 -10.95
N THR A 290 11.97 7.41 -11.49
CA THR A 290 11.92 7.99 -12.85
C THR A 290 12.02 9.51 -12.85
N GLN A 291 11.65 10.15 -11.75
CA GLN A 291 11.86 11.56 -11.49
C GLN A 291 13.20 11.70 -10.76
N SER A 292 14.00 12.73 -11.03
CA SER A 292 15.32 12.93 -10.39
C SER A 292 15.19 13.36 -8.92
N ILE A 293 14.53 12.53 -8.11
CA ILE A 293 14.28 12.70 -6.68
C ILE A 293 15.52 12.27 -5.91
N ASN A 294 15.97 13.10 -4.98
CA ASN A 294 17.15 12.78 -4.19
C ASN A 294 16.78 11.78 -3.10
N THR A 295 17.37 10.60 -3.16
CA THR A 295 17.11 9.53 -2.20
C THR A 295 18.36 9.13 -1.43
N ILE A 296 18.21 8.71 -0.18
CA ILE A 296 19.28 8.10 0.62
C ILE A 296 18.75 6.92 1.42
N GLN A 297 19.63 6.01 1.83
CA GLN A 297 19.31 4.97 2.81
C GLN A 297 19.99 5.28 4.14
N ILE A 298 19.26 5.19 5.25
CA ILE A 298 19.81 5.34 6.60
C ILE A 298 19.99 4.00 7.30
N ASN A 299 20.92 3.95 8.25
CA ASN A 299 21.12 2.80 9.12
C ASN A 299 20.14 2.81 10.30
N TYR A 300 18.84 2.67 9.99
CA TYR A 300 17.77 2.41 10.96
C TYR A 300 17.04 1.13 10.53
N LYS A 301 16.94 0.16 11.44
CA LYS A 301 16.29 -1.13 11.19
C LYS A 301 14.94 -1.21 11.88
N ILE A 302 13.96 -1.68 11.11
CA ILE A 302 12.62 -2.02 11.59
C ILE A 302 12.15 -3.27 10.85
N GLY A 303 11.28 -4.05 11.49
CA GLY A 303 10.72 -5.27 10.93
C GLY A 303 9.25 -5.13 10.54
N ASP A 304 8.80 -5.97 9.62
CA ASP A 304 7.43 -6.01 9.09
C ASP A 304 6.87 -7.42 9.25
N LEU A 305 5.67 -7.59 9.82
CA LEU A 305 5.07 -8.91 10.05
C LEU A 305 4.32 -9.50 8.83
N ILE A 306 4.25 -8.77 7.71
CA ILE A 306 3.61 -9.09 6.43
C ILE A 306 2.12 -9.42 6.58
N GLY A 307 1.28 -8.42 6.35
CA GLY A 307 -0.15 -8.60 6.12
C GLY A 307 -0.85 -9.27 7.28
N LYS A 308 -0.40 -9.02 8.51
CA LYS A 308 -1.04 -9.57 9.71
C LYS A 308 -2.32 -8.83 10.06
N THR A 309 -2.44 -7.55 9.68
CA THR A 309 -3.66 -6.76 9.88
C THR A 309 -4.76 -7.17 8.90
N LEU A 310 -4.40 -7.43 7.63
CA LEU A 310 -5.37 -7.65 6.54
C LEU A 310 -5.42 -9.09 6.00
N GLY A 311 -4.54 -10.00 6.47
CA GLY A 311 -4.47 -11.39 6.03
C GLY A 311 -3.76 -11.60 4.68
N LEU A 312 -3.51 -12.87 4.31
CA LEU A 312 -2.81 -13.28 3.07
C LEU A 312 -3.65 -14.25 2.23
N SER A 313 -4.97 -14.04 2.22
CA SER A 313 -5.92 -14.89 1.54
C SER A 313 -5.89 -14.70 0.01
N ILE A 314 -6.40 -15.70 -0.72
CA ILE A 314 -6.40 -15.68 -2.19
C ILE A 314 -7.34 -14.59 -2.74
N ASP A 315 -8.48 -14.32 -2.09
CA ASP A 315 -9.39 -13.23 -2.44
C ASP A 315 -8.71 -11.86 -2.35
N ARG A 316 -7.84 -11.63 -1.35
CA ARG A 316 -7.03 -10.40 -1.26
C ARG A 316 -6.08 -10.27 -2.44
N TYR A 317 -5.41 -11.36 -2.82
CA TYR A 317 -4.56 -11.37 -4.01
C TYR A 317 -5.36 -11.09 -5.30
N LEU A 318 -6.53 -11.69 -5.45
CA LEU A 318 -7.39 -11.45 -6.60
C LEU A 318 -7.88 -10.00 -6.66
N ARG A 319 -8.27 -9.39 -5.53
CA ARG A 319 -8.62 -7.96 -5.46
C ARG A 319 -7.49 -7.04 -5.91
N GLY A 320 -6.24 -7.37 -5.56
CA GLY A 320 -5.05 -6.60 -5.96
C GLY A 320 -4.78 -6.58 -7.47
N ILE A 321 -5.39 -7.48 -8.26
CA ILE A 321 -5.22 -7.48 -9.72
C ILE A 321 -5.74 -6.18 -10.34
N SER A 322 -6.83 -5.61 -9.83
CA SER A 322 -7.34 -4.30 -10.25
C SER A 322 -6.29 -3.20 -10.19
N CYS A 323 -5.53 -3.16 -9.09
CA CYS A 323 -4.43 -2.22 -8.90
C CYS A 323 -3.25 -2.51 -9.85
N THR A 324 -2.97 -3.77 -10.14
CA THR A 324 -1.98 -4.15 -11.17
C THR A 324 -2.40 -3.73 -12.57
N VAL A 325 -3.69 -3.87 -12.92
CA VAL A 325 -4.24 -3.38 -14.19
C VAL A 325 -4.08 -1.87 -14.30
N TYR A 326 -4.45 -1.13 -13.25
CA TYR A 326 -4.30 0.32 -13.24
C TYR A 326 -2.83 0.75 -13.36
N PHE A 327 -1.91 0.13 -12.61
CA PHE A 327 -0.48 0.43 -12.70
C PHE A 327 0.09 0.25 -14.11
N PHE A 328 -0.15 -0.90 -14.74
CA PHE A 328 0.37 -1.14 -16.09
C PHE A 328 -0.32 -0.29 -17.15
N SER A 329 -1.61 0.00 -17.00
CA SER A 329 -2.31 0.94 -17.89
C SER A 329 -1.76 2.36 -17.77
N LYS A 330 -1.44 2.82 -16.56
CA LYS A 330 -0.89 4.16 -16.29
C LYS A 330 0.51 4.34 -16.86
N TRP A 331 1.34 3.30 -16.79
CA TRP A 331 2.76 3.37 -17.16
C TRP A 331 3.10 2.63 -18.46
N GLN A 332 2.10 2.22 -19.25
CA GLN A 332 2.29 1.40 -20.45
C GLN A 332 3.35 1.96 -21.40
N ALA A 333 3.29 3.27 -21.70
CA ALA A 333 4.21 3.96 -22.61
C ALA A 333 5.67 3.93 -22.13
N ASN A 334 5.92 3.69 -20.85
CA ASN A 334 7.27 3.61 -20.30
C ASN A 334 7.89 2.19 -20.43
N PHE A 335 7.08 1.19 -20.79
CA PHE A 335 7.49 -0.22 -20.85
C PHE A 335 7.51 -0.79 -22.28
N GLU A 336 6.93 -0.09 -23.24
CA GLU A 336 7.07 -0.33 -24.69
C GLU A 336 8.45 0.12 -25.20
#